data_AF-F4S263-F1
#
_entry.id   AF-F4S263-F1
#
_cell.length_a   1.000
_cell.length_b   1.000
_cell.length_c   1.000
_cell.angle_alpha   90.00
_cell.angle_beta   90.00
_cell.angle_gamma   90.00
#
_symmetry.space_group_name_H-M   'P 1'
#
loop_
_entity.id
_entity.type
_entity.pdbx_description
1 polymer ?
#
loop_
_entity_poly.entity_id
_entity_poly.type
_entity_poly.pdbx_seq_one_letter_code
_entity_poly.pdbx_strand_id
1 'polypeptide(L)'
;MKLVILGLFVSLGCRVHGGIMRFPPEAVSSSAAMDSSGWNRVKVGKEDVESNLDQSTSYQSFTKPIIKSDNDQRDYQIIKLNNQLQVILIHDPKSDKAAAALSVNVGYLSDPPQLPGLAHFCEHLLFMGNKKYPSENEYEKYLAKHAGQSNASTRMDVTLYHFEVHPSALDGALDRFAQFFISPLFTETCTEREIRAVDSENSKNLQSDAWRLLQLDKHTSSHEHHSYWKYGTGNLQTLWNQPILLGLNIREELMKFHSKHYSSNLMTLAVLGRHSIQELTQMVLQHFSEIPNKQILPDQFHGSPYTEKELQKIIFTQLVIDNNLLIITFPLPDQDLFYDTHPTSFISHFIAHKGGGSVTSYFKKKGWLRNIQCVGGGGAAGFDFFKITLYLTGEGLTHYKEVVQVIFAYLDLLRSTPPQEWSFREQSQLAEIHFRFRSQSQPDQYAGSLANSLSKPCPREMIFQVHI
;
A
#
# COMPACT_ATOMS: atom_id res chain seq x y z
N MET A 1 -4.80 8.55 33.57
CA MET A 1 -5.49 7.78 32.51
C MET A 1 -5.98 8.78 31.46
N LYS A 2 -5.45 8.72 30.24
CA LYS A 2 -5.93 9.58 29.14
C LYS A 2 -6.48 8.69 28.03
N LEU A 3 -7.58 9.15 27.47
CA LEU A 3 -8.54 8.42 26.65
C LEU A 3 -8.39 8.91 25.20
N VAL A 4 -8.00 8.07 24.24
CA VAL A 4 -7.88 8.43 22.80
C VAL A 4 -9.19 8.17 22.11
N ILE A 5 -9.65 9.06 21.23
CA ILE A 5 -10.80 8.81 20.36
C ILE A 5 -10.33 8.36 18.97
N LEU A 6 -10.62 7.12 18.64
CA LEU A 6 -10.60 6.59 17.29
C LEU A 6 -11.99 6.71 16.67
N GLY A 7 -12.07 7.48 15.60
CA GLY A 7 -13.24 7.57 14.74
C GLY A 7 -14.31 8.50 15.28
N LEU A 8 -14.74 9.43 14.43
CA LEU A 8 -16.16 9.61 14.17
C LEU A 8 -16.28 9.16 12.72
N PHE A 9 -16.76 7.94 12.49
CA PHE A 9 -16.84 7.39 11.14
C PHE A 9 -18.05 8.01 10.43
N VAL A 10 -17.86 9.06 9.64
CA VAL A 10 -19.00 9.82 9.09
C VAL A 10 -19.11 9.59 7.59
N SER A 11 -20.32 9.28 7.12
CA SER A 11 -20.67 9.29 5.70
C SER A 11 -20.66 10.73 5.17
N LEU A 12 -20.03 10.95 4.00
CA LEU A 12 -20.08 12.21 3.25
C LEU A 12 -21.52 12.46 2.76
N GLY A 13 -22.37 12.98 3.64
CA GLY A 13 -23.77 13.25 3.33
C GLY A 13 -24.61 13.88 4.43
N CYS A 14 -24.15 13.91 5.69
CA CYS A 14 -24.97 14.44 6.79
C CYS A 14 -24.87 15.97 6.95
N ARG A 15 -26.02 16.65 6.95
CA ARG A 15 -26.19 18.01 7.51
C ARG A 15 -26.36 17.87 9.02
N VAL A 16 -25.55 18.59 9.79
CA VAL A 16 -25.73 18.69 11.25
C VAL A 16 -26.69 19.86 11.53
N HIS A 17 -27.83 19.59 12.15
CA HIS A 17 -28.60 20.59 12.90
C HIS A 17 -28.55 20.19 14.37
N GLY A 18 -28.19 21.16 15.22
CA GLY A 18 -28.00 20.94 16.65
C GLY A 18 -29.31 20.70 17.40
N GLY A 19 -29.25 19.85 18.43
CA GLY A 19 -30.32 19.63 19.40
C GLY A 19 -30.48 18.17 19.78
N ILE A 20 -30.30 17.85 21.05
CA ILE A 20 -30.42 16.52 21.65
C ILE A 20 -31.86 15.98 21.49
N MET A 21 -32.06 14.78 20.92
CA MET A 21 -33.12 13.82 21.31
C MET A 21 -33.06 12.51 20.50
N ARG A 22 -33.37 11.37 21.15
CA ARG A 22 -33.71 10.08 20.51
C ARG A 22 -35.19 10.10 20.12
N PHE A 23 -35.59 9.50 18.98
CA PHE A 23 -37.00 9.20 18.67
C PHE A 23 -37.21 7.85 17.93
N PRO A 24 -38.40 7.21 18.10
CA PRO A 24 -38.74 5.83 17.70
C PRO A 24 -39.34 5.73 16.28
N PRO A 25 -39.64 4.54 15.74
CA PRO A 25 -39.96 4.35 14.33
C PRO A 25 -41.45 4.53 14.06
N GLU A 26 -41.83 5.28 13.02
CA GLU A 26 -42.83 4.86 12.03
C GLU A 26 -43.03 5.86 10.86
N ALA A 27 -42.99 5.27 9.66
CA ALA A 27 -43.63 5.57 8.38
C ALA A 27 -43.85 7.03 7.91
N VAL A 28 -43.14 7.43 6.85
CA VAL A 28 -43.78 7.86 5.58
C VAL A 28 -42.92 7.42 4.38
N SER A 29 -43.58 6.70 3.48
CA SER A 29 -43.17 6.32 2.14
C SER A 29 -42.88 7.52 1.23
N SER A 30 -41.72 7.53 0.58
CA SER A 30 -41.63 7.83 -0.85
C SER A 30 -40.26 7.40 -1.36
N SER A 31 -40.30 6.49 -2.34
CA SER A 31 -39.16 6.02 -3.10
C SER A 31 -38.54 7.16 -3.89
N ALA A 32 -37.35 7.58 -3.52
CA ALA A 32 -36.41 8.18 -4.44
C ALA A 32 -35.19 7.26 -4.48
N ALA A 33 -35.23 6.28 -5.38
CA ALA A 33 -34.02 5.62 -5.82
C ALA A 33 -33.08 6.72 -6.31
N MET A 34 -31.95 6.91 -5.61
CA MET A 34 -30.85 7.69 -6.16
C MET A 34 -30.29 6.90 -7.33
N ASP A 35 -30.75 7.31 -8.51
CA ASP A 35 -30.18 6.95 -9.80
C ASP A 35 -28.68 7.26 -9.78
N SER A 36 -27.88 6.21 -9.96
CA SER A 36 -26.42 6.26 -10.03
C SER A 36 -25.90 6.78 -11.38
N SER A 37 -26.77 7.39 -12.20
CA SER A 37 -26.48 7.89 -13.55
C SER A 37 -25.69 9.21 -13.65
N GLY A 38 -25.09 9.67 -12.55
CA GLY A 38 -24.22 10.87 -12.54
C GLY A 38 -22.72 10.60 -12.75
N TRP A 39 -22.28 9.35 -12.64
CA TRP A 39 -20.88 8.95 -12.86
C TRP A 39 -20.72 8.49 -14.29
N ASN A 40 -20.60 9.46 -15.21
CA ASN A 40 -20.14 9.14 -16.56
C ASN A 40 -18.79 8.44 -16.43
N ARG A 41 -18.77 7.16 -16.83
CA ARG A 41 -17.57 6.36 -17.04
C ARG A 41 -16.58 7.23 -17.81
N VAL A 42 -15.49 7.66 -17.17
CA VAL A 42 -14.24 7.79 -17.89
C VAL A 42 -13.98 6.37 -18.38
N LYS A 43 -14.21 6.15 -19.67
CA LYS A 43 -13.77 4.94 -20.33
C LYS A 43 -12.28 4.85 -20.00
N VAL A 44 -11.90 3.86 -19.19
CA VAL A 44 -10.53 3.36 -19.20
C VAL A 44 -10.28 3.10 -20.69
N GLY A 45 -9.43 3.94 -21.29
CA GLY A 45 -9.08 3.78 -22.69
C GLY A 45 -8.68 2.33 -22.86
N LYS A 46 -9.26 1.66 -23.85
CA LYS A 46 -8.57 0.51 -24.41
C LYS A 46 -7.17 1.04 -24.71
N GLU A 47 -6.17 0.48 -24.06
CA GLU A 47 -4.80 0.71 -24.49
C GLU A 47 -4.76 0.24 -25.94
N ASP A 48 -4.75 1.19 -26.87
CA ASP A 48 -4.37 0.96 -28.26
C ASP A 48 -2.87 0.66 -28.21
N VAL A 49 -2.55 -0.57 -27.83
CA VAL A 49 -1.27 -1.19 -28.12
C VAL A 49 -1.28 -1.39 -29.63
N GLU A 50 -0.70 -0.43 -30.36
CA GLU A 50 -0.30 -0.67 -31.74
C GLU A 50 0.68 -1.86 -31.72
N SER A 51 0.15 -3.02 -32.01
CA SER A 51 0.87 -4.27 -32.15
C SER A 51 1.58 -4.28 -33.50
N ASN A 52 2.75 -3.65 -33.57
CA ASN A 52 3.75 -4.12 -34.52
C ASN A 52 4.23 -5.49 -34.03
N LEU A 53 3.51 -6.54 -34.47
CA LEU A 53 3.86 -7.93 -34.24
C LEU A 53 5.12 -8.27 -35.04
N ASP A 54 6.27 -8.03 -34.44
CA ASP A 54 7.45 -8.80 -34.78
C ASP A 54 7.37 -10.11 -33.98
N GLN A 55 6.98 -11.22 -34.61
CA GLN A 55 6.78 -12.54 -33.99
C GLN A 55 8.10 -13.21 -33.51
N SER A 56 9.14 -12.42 -33.24
CA SER A 56 10.52 -12.86 -33.00
C SER A 56 11.07 -12.52 -31.61
N THR A 57 10.40 -11.72 -30.79
CA THR A 57 10.96 -11.28 -29.49
C THR A 57 10.23 -11.92 -28.29
N SER A 58 11.01 -12.35 -27.30
CA SER A 58 10.53 -12.97 -26.04
C SER A 58 9.83 -11.99 -25.07
N TYR A 59 9.68 -10.74 -25.47
CA TYR A 59 9.09 -9.65 -24.72
C TYR A 59 8.56 -8.55 -25.66
N GLN A 60 7.70 -7.69 -25.13
CA GLN A 60 7.20 -6.47 -25.75
C GLN A 60 7.82 -5.25 -25.03
N SER A 61 8.16 -4.21 -25.77
CA SER A 61 8.71 -2.97 -25.22
C SER A 61 7.69 -1.84 -25.25
N PHE A 62 7.64 -1.06 -24.19
CA PHE A 62 6.94 0.22 -24.21
C PHE A 62 7.78 1.25 -24.99
N THR A 63 7.20 1.86 -26.01
CA THR A 63 7.94 2.69 -26.99
C THR A 63 7.81 4.18 -26.76
N LYS A 64 6.82 4.63 -25.99
CA LYS A 64 6.62 6.06 -25.73
C LYS A 64 7.63 6.57 -24.71
N PRO A 65 8.03 7.86 -24.80
CA PRO A 65 8.92 8.47 -23.82
C PRO A 65 8.32 8.45 -22.42
N ILE A 66 9.11 8.02 -21.43
CA ILE A 66 8.75 8.09 -20.02
C ILE A 66 9.09 9.49 -19.49
N ILE A 67 8.12 10.16 -18.85
CA ILE A 67 8.29 11.51 -18.30
C ILE A 67 9.07 11.39 -16.99
N LYS A 68 10.33 11.83 -17.01
CA LYS A 68 11.23 11.84 -15.84
C LYS A 68 11.57 13.28 -15.42
N SER A 69 12.15 13.39 -14.22
CA SER A 69 12.66 14.65 -13.68
C SER A 69 13.83 15.18 -14.53
N ASP A 70 13.96 16.50 -14.67
CA ASP A 70 15.08 17.14 -15.40
C ASP A 70 16.45 16.76 -14.82
N ASN A 71 16.51 16.52 -13.50
CA ASN A 71 17.73 16.11 -12.81
C ASN A 71 18.04 14.62 -12.97
N ASP A 72 17.16 13.86 -13.62
CA ASP A 72 17.28 12.41 -13.75
C ASP A 72 18.06 12.00 -15.02
N GLN A 73 19.33 11.70 -14.82
CA GLN A 73 20.26 11.28 -15.87
C GLN A 73 20.21 9.77 -16.17
N ARG A 74 19.31 9.01 -15.54
CA ARG A 74 19.19 7.56 -15.75
C ARG A 74 18.37 7.27 -16.99
N ASP A 75 18.64 6.14 -17.61
CA ASP A 75 17.85 5.64 -18.74
C ASP A 75 16.88 4.56 -18.29
N TYR A 76 15.70 4.54 -18.92
CA TYR A 76 14.59 3.71 -18.52
C TYR A 76 14.02 2.95 -19.70
N GLN A 77 13.63 1.70 -19.47
CA GLN A 77 12.86 0.93 -20.44
C GLN A 77 11.82 0.10 -19.68
N ILE A 78 10.56 0.21 -20.09
CA ILE A 78 9.51 -0.69 -19.61
C ILE A 78 9.33 -1.81 -20.64
N ILE A 79 9.35 -3.05 -20.18
CA ILE A 79 9.08 -4.23 -21.00
C ILE A 79 8.02 -5.12 -20.35
N LYS A 80 7.39 -5.96 -21.15
CA LYS A 80 6.46 -6.99 -20.71
C LYS A 80 6.91 -8.33 -21.30
N LEU A 81 7.24 -9.28 -20.43
CA LEU A 81 7.67 -10.61 -20.86
C LEU A 81 6.48 -11.44 -21.39
N ASN A 82 6.76 -12.53 -22.11
CA ASN A 82 5.72 -13.45 -22.60
C ASN A 82 4.85 -14.04 -21.47
N ASN A 83 5.43 -14.29 -20.30
CA ASN A 83 4.70 -14.72 -19.11
C ASN A 83 3.89 -13.58 -18.43
N GLN A 84 3.75 -12.41 -19.07
CA GLN A 84 3.00 -11.24 -18.59
C GLN A 84 3.63 -10.48 -17.41
N LEU A 85 4.83 -10.85 -16.97
CA LEU A 85 5.59 -10.06 -16.00
C LEU A 85 5.92 -8.69 -16.60
N GLN A 86 5.53 -7.62 -15.91
CA GLN A 86 5.90 -6.25 -16.28
C GLN A 86 7.20 -5.86 -15.59
N VAL A 87 8.10 -5.23 -16.33
CA VAL A 87 9.45 -4.91 -15.85
C VAL A 87 9.82 -3.48 -16.21
N ILE A 88 10.41 -2.74 -15.26
CA ILE A 88 11.11 -1.49 -15.51
C ILE A 88 12.61 -1.67 -15.30
N LEU A 89 13.37 -1.42 -16.35
CA LEU A 89 14.83 -1.48 -16.38
C LEU A 89 15.39 -0.08 -16.22
N ILE A 90 16.41 0.06 -15.39
CA ILE A 90 16.98 1.34 -14.97
C ILE A 90 18.49 1.26 -15.14
N HIS A 91 19.00 1.91 -16.18
CA HIS A 91 20.44 2.06 -16.38
C HIS A 91 20.91 3.31 -15.64
N ASP A 92 21.76 3.10 -14.65
CA ASP A 92 22.47 4.15 -13.94
C ASP A 92 23.98 3.84 -13.94
N PRO A 93 24.76 4.41 -14.86
CA PRO A 93 26.20 4.12 -14.97
C PRO A 93 27.00 4.63 -13.77
N LYS A 94 26.43 5.53 -12.95
CA LYS A 94 27.08 6.13 -11.78
C LYS A 94 26.70 5.46 -10.46
N SER A 95 25.70 4.57 -10.44
CA SER A 95 25.24 3.96 -9.20
C SER A 95 26.29 3.05 -8.55
N ASP A 96 26.55 3.20 -7.26
CA ASP A 96 27.49 2.34 -6.51
C ASP A 96 26.89 0.98 -6.10
N LYS A 97 25.57 0.85 -6.20
CA LYS A 97 24.83 -0.39 -5.97
C LYS A 97 23.95 -0.71 -7.18
N ALA A 98 23.80 -1.99 -7.48
CA ALA A 98 22.67 -2.47 -8.25
C ALA A 98 21.57 -2.90 -7.29
N ALA A 99 20.32 -2.85 -7.74
CA ALA A 99 19.18 -3.24 -6.94
C ALA A 99 18.11 -3.87 -7.81
N ALA A 100 17.28 -4.72 -7.21
CA ALA A 100 16.05 -5.16 -7.83
C ALA A 100 14.95 -5.30 -6.79
N ALA A 101 13.71 -5.15 -7.25
CA ALA A 101 12.53 -5.35 -6.43
C ALA A 101 11.42 -5.99 -7.24
N LEU A 102 10.77 -7.00 -6.67
CA LEU A 102 9.59 -7.63 -7.26
C LEU A 102 8.41 -7.46 -6.32
N SER A 103 7.34 -6.89 -6.85
CA SER A 103 6.07 -6.71 -6.16
C SER A 103 5.06 -7.73 -6.68
N VAL A 104 4.45 -8.48 -5.77
CA VAL A 104 3.34 -9.40 -6.03
C VAL A 104 2.07 -8.70 -5.55
N ASN A 105 1.08 -8.51 -6.43
CA ASN A 105 -0.21 -7.89 -6.11
C ASN A 105 -1.14 -8.84 -5.33
N VAL A 106 -0.60 -9.42 -4.25
CA VAL A 106 -1.28 -10.24 -3.27
C VAL A 106 -0.68 -9.92 -1.90
N GLY A 107 -1.53 -9.73 -0.90
CA GLY A 107 -1.13 -9.44 0.48
C GLY A 107 -1.98 -10.18 1.50
N TYR A 108 -1.93 -9.74 2.76
CA TYR A 108 -2.60 -10.44 3.86
C TYR A 108 -4.14 -10.34 3.84
N LEU A 109 -4.73 -9.47 3.01
CA LEU A 109 -6.19 -9.51 2.78
C LEU A 109 -6.62 -10.76 2.01
N SER A 110 -5.70 -11.42 1.31
CA SER A 110 -5.93 -12.68 0.62
C SER A 110 -5.69 -13.91 1.51
N ASP A 111 -5.32 -13.72 2.78
CA ASP A 111 -5.14 -14.82 3.74
C ASP A 111 -6.43 -15.64 3.90
N PRO A 112 -6.35 -16.97 4.00
CA PRO A 112 -7.48 -17.78 4.43
C PRO A 112 -7.98 -17.30 5.81
N PRO A 113 -9.30 -17.18 6.05
CA PRO A 113 -9.83 -16.68 7.32
C PRO A 113 -9.32 -17.45 8.55
N GLN A 114 -9.05 -18.75 8.38
CA GLN A 114 -8.53 -19.64 9.42
C GLN A 114 -7.00 -19.58 9.60
N LEU A 115 -6.27 -18.89 8.72
CA LEU A 115 -4.81 -18.72 8.76
C LEU A 115 -4.36 -17.24 8.65
N PRO A 116 -4.74 -16.35 9.59
CA PRO A 116 -4.24 -14.98 9.58
C PRO A 116 -2.71 -14.91 9.68
N GLY A 117 -2.10 -14.16 8.76
CA GLY A 117 -0.65 -14.01 8.62
C GLY A 117 0.02 -14.96 7.62
N LEU A 118 -0.75 -15.73 6.84
CA LEU A 118 -0.18 -16.71 5.91
C LEU A 118 0.63 -16.07 4.78
N ALA A 119 0.19 -14.93 4.23
CA ALA A 119 0.93 -14.18 3.22
C ALA A 119 2.28 -13.68 3.77
N HIS A 120 2.28 -13.14 4.99
CA HIS A 120 3.50 -12.69 5.66
C HIS A 120 4.42 -13.86 6.01
N PHE A 121 3.86 -14.98 6.44
CA PHE A 121 4.63 -16.19 6.64
C PHE A 121 5.23 -16.73 5.34
N CYS A 122 4.49 -16.65 4.22
CA CYS A 122 5.01 -17.00 2.91
C CYS A 122 6.22 -16.15 2.53
N GLU A 123 6.15 -14.85 2.79
CA GLU A 123 7.26 -13.92 2.59
C GLU A 123 8.55 -14.38 3.26
N HIS A 124 8.50 -14.70 4.56
CA HIS A 124 9.68 -15.17 5.31
C HIS A 124 10.29 -16.43 4.69
N LEU A 125 9.43 -17.39 4.32
CA LEU A 125 9.90 -18.69 3.85
C LEU A 125 10.49 -18.67 2.44
N LEU A 126 10.22 -17.65 1.61
CA LEU A 126 10.85 -17.56 0.29
C LEU A 126 12.37 -17.32 0.38
N PHE A 127 12.85 -16.76 1.48
CA PHE A 127 14.29 -16.61 1.74
C PHE A 127 14.96 -17.93 2.10
N MET A 128 14.20 -18.96 2.50
CA MET A 128 14.71 -20.18 3.14
C MET A 128 15.00 -21.31 2.15
N GLY A 129 15.60 -20.96 1.01
CA GLY A 129 16.06 -21.91 0.00
C GLY A 129 15.00 -22.34 -1.02
N ASN A 130 15.50 -22.77 -2.17
CA ASN A 130 14.73 -23.16 -3.35
C ASN A 130 15.39 -24.36 -4.06
N LYS A 131 14.74 -24.91 -5.08
CA LYS A 131 15.24 -26.13 -5.76
C LYS A 131 16.65 -25.97 -6.33
N LYS A 132 17.00 -24.79 -6.86
CA LYS A 132 18.32 -24.50 -7.46
C LYS A 132 19.38 -24.17 -6.41
N TYR A 133 18.97 -23.49 -5.35
CA TYR A 133 19.79 -23.07 -4.21
C TYR A 133 19.18 -23.58 -2.90
N PRO A 134 19.40 -24.86 -2.54
CA PRO A 134 18.67 -25.50 -1.45
C PRO A 134 19.15 -25.12 -0.05
N SER A 135 20.32 -24.48 0.08
CA SER A 135 20.82 -24.03 1.37
C SER A 135 20.01 -22.81 1.86
N GLU A 136 19.47 -22.91 3.08
CA GLU A 136 18.54 -21.92 3.66
C GLU A 136 19.09 -20.48 3.65
N ASN A 137 20.39 -20.30 3.77
CA ASN A 137 21.03 -18.97 3.83
C ASN A 137 21.90 -18.66 2.60
N GLU A 138 21.75 -19.39 1.50
CA GLU A 138 22.53 -19.14 0.28
C GLU A 138 22.32 -17.73 -0.28
N TYR A 139 21.07 -17.25 -0.28
CA TYR A 139 20.74 -15.92 -0.78
C TYR A 139 21.36 -14.81 0.07
N GLU A 140 21.15 -14.86 1.38
CA GLU A 140 21.70 -13.90 2.34
C GLU A 140 23.23 -13.90 2.30
N LYS A 141 23.87 -15.08 2.30
CA LYS A 141 25.33 -15.21 2.19
C LYS A 141 25.87 -14.60 0.89
N TYR A 142 25.20 -14.82 -0.22
CA TYR A 142 25.61 -14.26 -1.50
C TYR A 142 25.56 -12.73 -1.45
N LEU A 143 24.47 -12.14 -0.96
CA LEU A 143 24.35 -10.70 -0.84
C LEU A 143 25.42 -10.13 0.10
N ALA A 144 25.53 -10.66 1.32
CA ALA A 144 26.51 -10.19 2.31
C ALA A 144 27.95 -10.23 1.77
N LYS A 145 28.33 -11.29 1.04
CA LYS A 145 29.65 -11.42 0.41
C LYS A 145 29.92 -10.36 -0.66
N HIS A 146 28.87 -9.84 -1.30
CA HIS A 146 28.95 -8.83 -2.36
C HIS A 146 28.43 -7.46 -1.90
N ALA A 147 28.59 -7.16 -0.61
CA ALA A 147 28.18 -5.91 0.03
C ALA A 147 26.70 -5.56 -0.21
N GLY A 148 25.85 -6.56 -0.29
CA GLY A 148 24.42 -6.43 -0.49
C GLY A 148 23.62 -6.74 0.77
N GLN A 149 22.34 -6.42 0.70
CA GLN A 149 21.33 -6.76 1.70
C GLN A 149 19.97 -6.87 1.02
N SER A 150 19.03 -7.54 1.68
CA SER A 150 17.68 -7.72 1.20
C SER A 150 16.66 -7.47 2.28
N ASN A 151 15.44 -7.15 1.87
CA ASN A 151 14.31 -7.11 2.77
C ASN A 151 13.02 -7.42 1.99
N ALA A 152 11.93 -7.60 2.71
CA ALA A 152 10.61 -7.70 2.14
C ALA A 152 9.57 -7.06 3.07
N SER A 153 8.36 -6.89 2.55
CA SER A 153 7.23 -6.44 3.34
C SER A 153 5.92 -6.95 2.76
N THR A 154 5.06 -7.45 3.64
CA THR A 154 3.69 -7.85 3.31
C THR A 154 2.69 -6.80 3.80
N ARG A 155 1.92 -6.24 2.88
CA ARG A 155 0.84 -5.26 3.15
C ARG A 155 -0.53 -5.88 2.85
N MET A 156 -1.57 -5.06 2.84
CA MET A 156 -2.96 -5.49 2.64
C MET A 156 -3.14 -6.32 1.36
N ASP A 157 -2.68 -5.81 0.23
CA ASP A 157 -2.90 -6.37 -1.10
C ASP A 157 -1.61 -6.51 -1.92
N VAL A 158 -0.46 -6.33 -1.29
CA VAL A 158 0.84 -6.40 -1.95
C VAL A 158 1.91 -7.00 -1.06
N THR A 159 2.78 -7.83 -1.65
CA THR A 159 4.00 -8.34 -1.02
C THR A 159 5.19 -7.89 -1.87
N LEU A 160 6.07 -7.09 -1.28
CA LEU A 160 7.24 -6.53 -1.96
C LEU A 160 8.51 -7.20 -1.45
N TYR A 161 9.32 -7.73 -2.36
CA TYR A 161 10.67 -8.23 -2.06
C TYR A 161 11.68 -7.36 -2.77
N HIS A 162 12.80 -7.03 -2.12
CA HIS A 162 13.84 -6.22 -2.74
C HIS A 162 15.22 -6.52 -2.17
N PHE A 163 16.24 -6.19 -2.96
CA PHE A 163 17.63 -6.27 -2.55
C PHE A 163 18.48 -5.19 -3.22
N GLU A 164 19.64 -4.95 -2.63
CA GLU A 164 20.77 -4.27 -3.25
C GLU A 164 22.02 -5.13 -3.17
N VAL A 165 22.95 -4.93 -4.11
CA VAL A 165 24.21 -5.66 -4.20
C VAL A 165 25.25 -4.83 -4.97
N HIS A 166 26.53 -5.17 -4.87
CA HIS A 166 27.53 -4.59 -5.76
C HIS A 166 27.19 -4.84 -7.25
N PRO A 167 27.33 -3.85 -8.16
CA PRO A 167 26.89 -3.99 -9.56
C PRO A 167 27.41 -5.23 -10.28
N SER A 168 28.66 -5.64 -10.05
CA SER A 168 29.25 -6.83 -10.69
C SER A 168 28.62 -8.17 -10.26
N ALA A 169 27.82 -8.17 -9.19
CA ALA A 169 27.16 -9.36 -8.64
C ALA A 169 25.64 -9.36 -8.88
N LEU A 170 25.13 -8.41 -9.70
CA LEU A 170 23.69 -8.28 -9.97
C LEU A 170 23.11 -9.56 -10.59
N ASP A 171 23.75 -10.11 -11.62
CA ASP A 171 23.25 -11.29 -12.34
C ASP A 171 23.05 -12.49 -11.40
N GLY A 172 24.06 -12.81 -10.58
CA GLY A 172 23.97 -13.91 -9.62
C GLY A 172 23.00 -13.66 -8.46
N ALA A 173 22.73 -12.39 -8.12
CA ALA A 173 21.68 -12.03 -7.18
C ALA A 173 20.28 -12.20 -7.79
N LEU A 174 20.09 -11.76 -9.05
CA LEU A 174 18.83 -11.94 -9.79
C LEU A 174 18.48 -13.40 -9.99
N ASP A 175 19.47 -14.25 -10.32
CA ASP A 175 19.26 -15.69 -10.47
C ASP A 175 18.67 -16.30 -9.19
N ARG A 176 19.30 -16.05 -8.04
CA ARG A 176 18.82 -16.54 -6.73
C ARG A 176 17.46 -15.96 -6.36
N PHE A 177 17.27 -14.66 -6.61
CA PHE A 177 16.04 -13.95 -6.31
C PHE A 177 14.85 -14.45 -7.12
N ALA A 178 15.03 -14.73 -8.41
CA ALA A 178 13.97 -15.25 -9.26
C ALA A 178 13.42 -16.60 -8.76
N GLN A 179 14.26 -17.43 -8.14
CA GLN A 179 13.86 -18.74 -7.64
C GLN A 179 12.84 -18.70 -6.51
N PHE A 180 12.69 -17.56 -5.81
CA PHE A 180 11.62 -17.35 -4.82
C PHE A 180 10.24 -17.54 -5.45
N PHE A 181 10.12 -17.16 -6.72
CA PHE A 181 8.86 -17.12 -7.47
C PHE A 181 8.69 -18.36 -8.38
N ILE A 182 9.73 -19.18 -8.54
CA ILE A 182 9.73 -20.36 -9.42
C ILE A 182 9.55 -21.64 -8.62
N SER A 183 10.42 -21.91 -7.64
CA SER A 183 10.48 -23.22 -6.97
C SER A 183 10.98 -23.18 -5.52
N PRO A 184 10.32 -22.43 -4.61
CA PRO A 184 10.64 -22.43 -3.19
C PRO A 184 10.42 -23.82 -2.56
N LEU A 185 11.27 -24.21 -1.60
CA LEU A 185 11.22 -25.54 -0.97
C LEU A 185 10.20 -25.66 0.15
N PHE A 186 10.02 -24.57 0.92
CA PHE A 186 9.22 -24.55 2.14
C PHE A 186 9.56 -25.73 3.06
N THR A 187 10.84 -25.94 3.43
CA THR A 187 11.22 -27.14 4.19
C THR A 187 10.53 -27.17 5.57
N GLU A 188 10.23 -28.38 6.07
CA GLU A 188 9.53 -28.57 7.34
C GLU A 188 10.32 -27.97 8.52
N THR A 189 11.63 -28.19 8.54
CA THR A 189 12.54 -27.65 9.56
C THR A 189 12.57 -26.11 9.59
N CYS A 190 12.50 -25.46 8.43
CA CYS A 190 12.39 -24.01 8.34
C CYS A 190 11.05 -23.51 8.85
N THR A 191 9.97 -24.20 8.50
CA THR A 191 8.60 -23.79 8.79
C THR A 191 8.42 -23.52 10.29
N GLU A 192 8.83 -24.46 11.15
CA GLU A 192 8.75 -24.29 12.61
C GLU A 192 9.57 -23.12 13.14
N ARG A 193 10.79 -22.97 12.65
CA ARG A 193 11.74 -21.94 13.09
C ARG A 193 11.24 -20.55 12.72
N GLU A 194 10.77 -20.38 11.48
CA GLU A 194 10.30 -19.10 10.96
C GLU A 194 8.96 -18.66 11.58
N ILE A 195 8.08 -19.59 12.00
CA ILE A 195 6.88 -19.22 12.77
C ILE A 195 7.26 -18.52 14.08
N ARG A 196 8.33 -18.97 14.74
CA ARG A 196 8.83 -18.31 15.97
C ARG A 196 9.43 -16.94 15.67
N ALA A 197 10.04 -16.74 14.50
CA ALA A 197 10.51 -15.43 14.06
C ALA A 197 9.34 -14.46 13.86
N VAL A 198 8.28 -14.89 13.17
CA VAL A 198 7.02 -14.12 13.00
C VAL A 198 6.38 -13.80 14.35
N ASP A 199 6.35 -14.75 15.29
CA ASP A 199 5.81 -14.53 16.63
C ASP A 199 6.61 -13.48 17.42
N SER A 200 7.95 -13.50 17.28
CA SER A 200 8.83 -12.50 17.87
C SER A 200 8.59 -11.10 17.26
N GLU A 201 8.38 -11.02 15.95
CA GLU A 201 8.03 -9.77 15.27
C GLU A 201 6.70 -9.21 15.77
N ASN A 202 5.66 -10.05 15.86
CA ASN A 202 4.39 -9.65 16.46
C ASN A 202 4.58 -9.15 17.89
N SER A 203 5.35 -9.88 18.70
CA SER A 203 5.63 -9.49 20.10
C SER A 203 6.29 -8.11 20.20
N LYS A 204 7.23 -7.79 19.30
CA LYS A 204 7.81 -6.44 19.18
C LYS A 204 6.74 -5.40 18.84
N ASN A 205 5.83 -5.72 17.92
CA ASN A 205 4.79 -4.80 17.47
C ASN A 205 3.74 -4.47 18.55
N LEU A 206 3.56 -5.32 19.57
CA LEU A 206 2.61 -5.08 20.67
C LEU A 206 2.87 -3.80 21.48
N GLN A 207 4.11 -3.31 21.48
CA GLN A 207 4.51 -2.07 22.15
C GLN A 207 4.42 -0.82 21.25
N SER A 208 4.12 -0.99 19.96
CA SER A 208 4.01 0.11 19.01
C SER A 208 2.57 0.58 18.89
N ASP A 209 2.30 1.82 19.31
CA ASP A 209 0.97 2.42 19.16
C ASP A 209 0.52 2.49 17.70
N ALA A 210 1.43 2.63 16.73
CA ALA A 210 1.06 2.59 15.31
C ALA A 210 0.43 1.24 14.92
N TRP A 211 1.04 0.12 15.32
CA TRP A 211 0.52 -1.22 15.06
C TRP A 211 -0.76 -1.52 15.84
N ARG A 212 -0.80 -1.11 17.12
CA ARG A 212 -1.98 -1.27 17.98
C ARG A 212 -3.18 -0.52 17.42
N LEU A 213 -3.01 0.74 17.02
CA LEU A 213 -4.07 1.57 16.47
C LEU A 213 -4.53 1.05 15.09
N LEU A 214 -3.60 0.62 14.24
CA LEU A 214 -3.93 0.01 12.95
C LEU A 214 -4.78 -1.26 13.13
N GLN A 215 -4.39 -2.16 14.03
CA GLN A 215 -5.14 -3.40 14.25
C GLN A 215 -6.46 -3.14 14.99
N LEU A 216 -6.55 -2.14 15.87
CA LEU A 216 -7.80 -1.70 16.50
C LEU A 216 -8.79 -1.16 15.45
N ASP A 217 -8.32 -0.29 14.55
CA ASP A 217 -9.12 0.27 13.45
C ASP A 217 -9.69 -0.86 12.58
N LYS A 218 -8.83 -1.80 12.18
CA LYS A 218 -9.22 -2.99 11.41
C LYS A 218 -10.21 -3.86 12.16
N HIS A 219 -9.94 -4.19 13.42
CA HIS A 219 -10.79 -5.09 14.21
C HIS A 219 -12.20 -4.51 14.48
N THR A 220 -12.34 -3.18 14.45
CA THR A 220 -13.63 -2.48 14.64
C THR A 220 -14.37 -2.19 13.33
N SER A 221 -13.84 -2.66 12.19
CA SER A 221 -14.54 -2.68 10.89
C SER A 221 -15.51 -3.87 10.78
N SER A 222 -16.26 -3.95 9.68
CA SER A 222 -17.20 -5.05 9.46
C SER A 222 -16.50 -6.38 9.18
N HIS A 223 -16.81 -7.40 9.98
CA HIS A 223 -16.32 -8.77 9.77
C HIS A 223 -17.15 -9.55 8.75
N GLU A 224 -18.41 -9.15 8.54
CA GLU A 224 -19.35 -9.83 7.64
C GLU A 224 -19.20 -9.36 6.19
N HIS A 225 -18.87 -8.08 5.97
CA HIS A 225 -18.96 -7.45 4.65
C HIS A 225 -17.62 -7.13 3.99
N HIS A 226 -16.50 -7.22 4.70
CA HIS A 226 -15.20 -6.83 4.17
C HIS A 226 -14.04 -7.65 4.76
N SER A 227 -12.90 -7.71 4.08
CA SER A 227 -11.70 -8.44 4.57
C SER A 227 -10.75 -7.57 5.42
N TYR A 228 -11.06 -6.29 5.64
CA TYR A 228 -10.13 -5.31 6.22
C TYR A 228 -9.74 -5.66 7.67
N TRP A 229 -10.62 -6.35 8.39
CA TRP A 229 -10.40 -6.76 9.77
C TRP A 229 -9.25 -7.77 9.95
N LYS A 230 -8.89 -8.52 8.89
CA LYS A 230 -7.94 -9.65 8.95
C LYS A 230 -6.60 -9.27 9.56
N TYR A 231 -6.15 -9.99 10.56
CA TYR A 231 -4.86 -9.76 11.21
C TYR A 231 -3.69 -10.24 10.31
N GLY A 232 -2.88 -9.30 9.82
CA GLY A 232 -1.92 -9.57 8.74
C GLY A 232 -0.52 -10.04 9.15
N THR A 233 -0.11 -9.82 10.41
CA THR A 233 1.25 -10.20 10.85
C THR A 233 1.36 -11.70 11.10
N GLY A 234 0.31 -12.34 11.63
CA GLY A 234 0.41 -13.72 12.12
C GLY A 234 1.17 -13.83 13.44
N ASN A 235 1.09 -14.99 14.08
CA ASN A 235 1.86 -15.34 15.29
C ASN A 235 1.78 -16.86 15.54
N LEU A 236 2.36 -17.34 16.64
CA LEU A 236 2.33 -18.76 16.99
C LEU A 236 0.91 -19.30 17.12
N GLN A 237 -0.04 -18.48 17.60
CA GLN A 237 -1.43 -18.90 17.74
C GLN A 237 -2.08 -19.13 16.36
N THR A 238 -1.92 -18.21 15.42
CA THR A 238 -2.61 -18.27 14.11
C THR A 238 -1.94 -19.18 13.10
N LEU A 239 -0.62 -19.39 13.21
CA LEU A 239 0.17 -20.14 12.24
C LEU A 239 0.59 -21.54 12.74
N TRP A 240 0.44 -21.84 14.04
CA TRP A 240 0.81 -23.15 14.59
C TRP A 240 -0.29 -23.79 15.42
N ASN A 241 -0.66 -23.16 16.55
CA ASN A 241 -1.58 -23.77 17.50
C ASN A 241 -2.98 -23.98 16.89
N GLN A 242 -3.56 -22.93 16.28
CA GLN A 242 -4.89 -23.01 15.69
C GLN A 242 -4.94 -23.96 14.48
N PRO A 243 -3.99 -23.92 13.52
CA PRO A 243 -3.94 -24.90 12.43
C PRO A 243 -3.89 -26.36 12.91
N ILE A 244 -3.07 -26.68 13.92
CA ILE A 244 -2.98 -28.03 14.49
C ILE A 244 -4.34 -28.50 15.04
N LEU A 245 -5.05 -27.63 15.78
CA LEU A 245 -6.37 -27.94 16.30
C LEU A 245 -7.41 -28.16 15.20
N LEU A 246 -7.24 -27.51 14.05
CA LEU A 246 -8.10 -27.67 12.86
C LEU A 246 -7.67 -28.85 11.97
N GLY A 247 -6.61 -29.60 12.34
CA GLY A 247 -6.06 -30.68 11.52
C GLY A 247 -5.40 -30.20 10.22
N LEU A 248 -4.98 -28.93 10.17
CA LEU A 248 -4.33 -28.33 9.02
C LEU A 248 -2.81 -28.48 9.11
N ASN A 249 -2.18 -28.88 8.00
CA ASN A 249 -0.74 -28.80 7.85
C ASN A 249 -0.35 -27.43 7.30
N ILE A 250 0.24 -26.57 8.13
CA ILE A 250 0.58 -25.18 7.75
C ILE A 250 1.50 -25.10 6.53
N ARG A 251 2.43 -26.05 6.38
CA ARG A 251 3.36 -26.12 5.24
C ARG A 251 2.61 -26.39 3.94
N GLU A 252 1.65 -27.31 3.96
CA GLU A 252 0.81 -27.59 2.80
C GLU A 252 -0.06 -26.39 2.43
N GLU A 253 -0.65 -25.71 3.43
CA GLU A 253 -1.45 -24.50 3.21
C GLU A 253 -0.60 -23.36 2.63
N LEU A 254 0.65 -23.23 3.07
CA LEU A 254 1.62 -22.29 2.50
C LEU A 254 1.94 -22.61 1.03
N MET A 255 2.19 -23.88 0.71
CA MET A 255 2.41 -24.32 -0.68
C MET A 255 1.17 -24.06 -1.56
N LYS A 256 -0.03 -24.30 -1.02
CA LYS A 256 -1.30 -23.98 -1.70
C LYS A 256 -1.43 -22.48 -1.91
N PHE A 257 -1.08 -21.65 -0.93
CA PHE A 257 -1.13 -20.20 -1.06
C PHE A 257 -0.19 -19.69 -2.17
N HIS A 258 1.09 -20.09 -2.16
CA HIS A 258 2.04 -19.71 -3.22
C HIS A 258 1.59 -20.22 -4.59
N SER A 259 1.19 -21.49 -4.68
CA SER A 259 0.68 -22.09 -5.92
C SER A 259 -0.57 -21.35 -6.43
N LYS A 260 -1.47 -20.93 -5.54
CA LYS A 260 -2.68 -20.20 -5.92
C LYS A 260 -2.43 -18.75 -6.31
N HIS A 261 -1.53 -18.05 -5.64
CA HIS A 261 -1.45 -16.59 -5.72
C HIS A 261 -0.21 -16.04 -6.45
N TYR A 262 0.91 -16.75 -6.43
CA TYR A 262 2.17 -16.26 -7.01
C TYR A 262 2.21 -16.54 -8.51
N SER A 263 1.65 -15.63 -9.30
CA SER A 263 1.61 -15.70 -10.77
C SER A 263 2.28 -14.48 -11.39
N SER A 264 3.06 -14.68 -12.45
CA SER A 264 3.78 -13.61 -13.14
C SER A 264 2.87 -12.48 -13.65
N ASN A 265 1.61 -12.76 -13.99
CA ASN A 265 0.66 -11.73 -14.44
C ASN A 265 0.17 -10.79 -13.32
N LEU A 266 0.42 -11.14 -12.05
CA LEU A 266 0.18 -10.31 -10.87
C LEU A 266 1.48 -9.69 -10.33
N MET A 267 2.60 -9.87 -11.04
CA MET A 267 3.91 -9.44 -10.59
C MET A 267 4.42 -8.28 -11.43
N THR A 268 5.22 -7.44 -10.78
CA THR A 268 5.95 -6.34 -11.40
C THR A 268 7.38 -6.32 -10.85
N LEU A 269 8.36 -6.05 -11.72
CA LEU A 269 9.78 -6.09 -11.39
C LEU A 269 10.45 -4.76 -11.75
N ALA A 270 11.30 -4.25 -10.87
CA ALA A 270 12.22 -3.16 -11.18
C ALA A 270 13.65 -3.67 -11.05
N VAL A 271 14.51 -3.37 -12.02
CA VAL A 271 15.94 -3.73 -11.99
C VAL A 271 16.78 -2.49 -12.29
N LEU A 272 17.67 -2.14 -11.36
CA LEU A 272 18.59 -1.01 -11.44
C LEU A 272 20.03 -1.51 -11.44
N GLY A 273 20.84 -1.04 -12.39
CA GLY A 273 22.27 -1.31 -12.39
C GLY A 273 23.06 -0.44 -13.36
N ARG A 274 24.40 -0.61 -13.32
CA ARG A 274 25.32 0.03 -14.28
C ARG A 274 25.25 -0.57 -15.67
N HIS A 275 24.75 -1.80 -15.79
CA HIS A 275 24.61 -2.49 -17.06
C HIS A 275 23.69 -1.73 -18.01
N SER A 276 23.96 -1.84 -19.30
CA SER A 276 23.09 -1.30 -20.35
C SER A 276 21.69 -1.88 -20.26
N ILE A 277 20.69 -1.18 -20.81
CA ILE A 277 19.31 -1.66 -20.88
C ILE A 277 19.24 -3.04 -21.56
N GLN A 278 20.07 -3.28 -22.59
CA GLN A 278 20.13 -4.56 -23.30
C GLN A 278 20.65 -5.68 -22.40
N GLU A 279 21.72 -5.46 -21.65
CA GLU A 279 22.25 -6.44 -20.69
C GLU A 279 21.24 -6.74 -19.57
N LEU A 280 20.61 -5.71 -19.00
CA LEU A 280 19.57 -5.89 -17.99
C LEU A 280 18.37 -6.68 -18.55
N THR A 281 17.99 -6.41 -19.80
CA THR A 281 16.93 -7.17 -20.49
C THR A 281 17.28 -8.65 -20.58
N GLN A 282 18.52 -8.99 -20.96
CA GLN A 282 18.95 -10.39 -21.05
C GLN A 282 18.96 -11.09 -19.70
N MET A 283 19.45 -10.43 -18.64
CA MET A 283 19.41 -10.98 -17.28
C MET A 283 17.96 -11.26 -16.84
N VAL A 284 17.05 -10.32 -17.11
CA VAL A 284 15.62 -10.49 -16.78
C VAL A 284 14.99 -11.63 -17.56
N LEU A 285 15.24 -11.72 -18.86
CA LEU A 285 14.73 -12.80 -19.70
C LEU A 285 15.25 -14.17 -19.24
N GLN A 286 16.54 -14.25 -18.90
CA GLN A 286 17.17 -15.48 -18.46
C GLN A 286 16.56 -15.99 -17.15
N HIS A 287 16.37 -15.11 -16.17
CA HIS A 287 16.03 -15.53 -14.80
C HIS A 287 14.53 -15.55 -14.51
N PHE A 288 13.73 -14.67 -15.12
CA PHE A 288 12.32 -14.46 -14.73
C PHE A 288 11.30 -15.03 -15.72
N SER A 289 11.73 -15.50 -16.90
CA SER A 289 10.80 -16.05 -17.91
C SER A 289 10.12 -17.35 -17.46
N GLU A 290 10.74 -18.09 -16.54
CA GLU A 290 10.20 -19.35 -16.00
C GLU A 290 9.14 -19.16 -14.90
N ILE A 291 8.92 -17.93 -14.42
CA ILE A 291 7.85 -17.68 -13.44
C ILE A 291 6.51 -18.03 -14.09
N PRO A 292 5.70 -18.91 -13.47
CA PRO A 292 4.47 -19.40 -14.09
C PRO A 292 3.43 -18.28 -14.20
N ASN A 293 2.85 -18.15 -15.39
CA ASN A 293 1.65 -17.36 -15.62
C ASN A 293 0.40 -18.23 -15.43
N LYS A 294 -0.27 -18.06 -14.30
CA LYS A 294 -1.51 -18.76 -13.94
C LYS A 294 -2.77 -18.00 -14.37
N GLN A 295 -2.63 -16.86 -15.05
CA GLN A 295 -3.72 -16.02 -15.57
C GLN A 295 -4.76 -15.64 -14.50
N ILE A 296 -4.27 -15.29 -13.31
CA ILE A 296 -5.13 -14.98 -12.16
C ILE A 296 -5.70 -13.57 -12.31
N LEU A 297 -6.99 -13.39 -12.01
CA LEU A 297 -7.56 -12.06 -11.87
C LEU A 297 -7.12 -11.44 -10.53
N PRO A 298 -6.61 -10.18 -10.51
CA PRO A 298 -6.24 -9.51 -9.27
C PRO A 298 -7.41 -9.48 -8.28
N ASP A 299 -7.11 -9.66 -7.00
CA ASP A 299 -8.11 -9.51 -5.94
C ASP A 299 -8.63 -8.05 -5.92
N GLN A 300 -9.92 -7.90 -5.63
CA GLN A 300 -10.59 -6.62 -5.48
C GLN A 300 -11.40 -6.64 -4.19
N PHE A 301 -11.23 -5.61 -3.36
CA PHE A 301 -11.87 -5.47 -2.06
C PHE A 301 -12.92 -4.36 -2.15
N HIS A 302 -13.99 -4.63 -2.89
CA HIS A 302 -15.03 -3.64 -3.15
C HIS A 302 -15.83 -3.29 -1.90
N GLY A 303 -16.21 -2.01 -1.81
CA GLY A 303 -17.11 -1.50 -0.78
C GLY A 303 -16.38 -0.94 0.43
N SER A 304 -17.11 -0.23 1.29
CA SER A 304 -16.55 0.35 2.51
C SER A 304 -16.34 -0.73 3.56
N PRO A 305 -15.18 -0.76 4.24
CA PRO A 305 -14.97 -1.59 5.44
C PRO A 305 -15.91 -1.25 6.60
N TYR A 306 -16.51 -0.06 6.61
CA TYR A 306 -17.45 0.38 7.63
C TYR A 306 -18.86 0.48 7.03
N THR A 307 -19.79 -0.31 7.55
CA THR A 307 -21.23 -0.18 7.25
C THR A 307 -21.87 0.83 8.19
N GLU A 308 -23.17 1.11 8.03
CA GLU A 308 -23.94 1.96 8.96
C GLU A 308 -23.78 1.54 10.43
N LYS A 309 -23.57 0.23 10.69
CA LYS A 309 -23.33 -0.28 12.05
C LYS A 309 -21.98 0.16 12.62
N GLU A 310 -20.95 0.34 11.80
CA GLU A 310 -19.61 0.75 12.21
C GLU A 310 -19.43 2.27 12.14
N LEU A 311 -20.23 2.95 11.29
CA LEU A 311 -20.25 4.39 11.19
C LEU A 311 -20.75 5.07 12.50
N GLN A 312 -20.40 6.33 12.67
CA GLN A 312 -20.80 7.25 13.75
C GLN A 312 -20.43 6.79 15.16
N LYS A 313 -19.44 5.92 15.28
CA LYS A 313 -18.87 5.48 16.55
C LYS A 313 -17.69 6.34 16.98
N ILE A 314 -17.53 6.44 18.30
CA ILE A 314 -16.35 6.96 19.00
C ILE A 314 -15.74 5.78 19.76
N ILE A 315 -14.51 5.41 19.42
CA ILE A 315 -13.79 4.31 20.08
C ILE A 315 -12.77 4.91 21.02
N PHE A 316 -12.78 4.49 22.28
CA PHE A 316 -11.81 4.96 23.25
C PHE A 316 -10.69 3.94 23.50
N THR A 317 -9.43 4.38 23.42
CA THR A 317 -8.27 3.49 23.68
C THR A 317 -7.16 4.18 24.47
N GLN A 318 -6.27 3.39 25.05
CA GLN A 318 -5.09 3.85 25.77
C GLN A 318 -3.83 3.53 24.96
N LEU A 319 -2.98 4.55 24.80
CA LEU A 319 -1.67 4.42 24.16
C LEU A 319 -0.61 3.91 25.15
N VAL A 320 0.43 3.31 24.61
CA VAL A 320 1.64 2.93 25.37
C VAL A 320 2.44 4.19 25.72
N ILE A 321 2.62 5.10 24.76
CA ILE A 321 3.30 6.39 25.00
C ILE A 321 2.31 7.43 25.57
N ASP A 322 2.78 8.35 26.44
CA ASP A 322 1.95 9.47 26.92
C ASP A 322 1.76 10.51 25.81
N ASN A 323 0.71 10.31 25.02
CA ASN A 323 0.36 11.17 23.92
C ASN A 323 -1.17 11.31 23.83
N ASN A 324 -1.66 12.52 23.56
CA ASN A 324 -3.09 12.75 23.32
C ASN A 324 -3.33 12.82 21.82
N LEU A 325 -4.19 11.95 21.33
CA LEU A 325 -4.48 11.78 19.91
C LEU A 325 -5.99 11.73 19.69
N LEU A 326 -6.43 12.36 18.61
CA LEU A 326 -7.77 12.22 18.05
C LEU A 326 -7.62 11.89 16.57
N ILE A 327 -8.21 10.78 16.12
CA ILE A 327 -8.19 10.37 14.71
C ILE A 327 -9.63 10.36 14.20
N ILE A 328 -9.91 11.14 13.17
CA ILE A 328 -11.19 11.13 12.46
C ILE A 328 -10.97 10.41 11.13
N THR A 329 -11.69 9.32 10.91
CA THR A 329 -11.55 8.45 9.74
C THR A 329 -12.81 8.51 8.89
N PHE A 330 -12.65 8.79 7.60
CA PHE A 330 -13.70 8.73 6.60
C PHE A 330 -13.38 7.59 5.62
N PRO A 331 -14.25 6.60 5.41
CA PRO A 331 -14.08 5.66 4.31
C PRO A 331 -14.25 6.37 2.97
N LEU A 332 -13.40 6.02 2.01
CA LEU A 332 -13.44 6.51 0.63
C LEU A 332 -13.45 5.32 -0.34
N PRO A 333 -13.94 5.50 -1.58
CA PRO A 333 -13.60 4.58 -2.66
C PRO A 333 -12.09 4.63 -2.93
N ASP A 334 -11.57 3.62 -3.61
CA ASP A 334 -10.17 3.55 -4.08
C ASP A 334 -9.73 4.88 -4.74
N GLN A 335 -8.64 5.46 -4.23
CA GLN A 335 -8.12 6.74 -4.69
C GLN A 335 -7.04 6.61 -5.77
N ASP A 336 -6.51 5.40 -6.04
CA ASP A 336 -5.48 5.19 -7.06
C ASP A 336 -5.98 5.52 -8.47
N LEU A 337 -7.30 5.47 -8.69
CA LEU A 337 -7.94 5.86 -9.96
C LEU A 337 -7.90 7.37 -10.23
N PHE A 338 -7.62 8.19 -9.22
CA PHE A 338 -7.54 9.66 -9.32
C PHE A 338 -6.08 10.15 -9.30
N TYR A 339 -5.19 9.39 -9.94
CA TYR A 339 -3.75 9.66 -10.00
C TYR A 339 -3.36 10.99 -10.66
N ASP A 340 -4.28 11.63 -11.38
CA ASP A 340 -4.04 12.90 -12.10
C ASP A 340 -4.60 14.13 -11.36
N THR A 341 -5.54 13.90 -10.43
CA THR A 341 -6.32 14.95 -9.77
C THR A 341 -6.13 15.00 -8.26
N HIS A 342 -5.66 13.91 -7.65
CA HIS A 342 -5.30 13.80 -6.23
C HIS A 342 -6.24 14.55 -5.26
N PRO A 343 -7.56 14.25 -5.26
CA PRO A 343 -8.56 15.02 -4.52
C PRO A 343 -8.31 15.03 -3.01
N THR A 344 -7.78 13.94 -2.45
CA THR A 344 -7.45 13.86 -1.02
C THR A 344 -6.28 14.75 -0.65
N SER A 345 -5.26 14.90 -1.51
CA SER A 345 -4.15 15.84 -1.31
C SER A 345 -4.67 17.28 -1.31
N PHE A 346 -5.56 17.60 -2.25
CA PHE A 346 -6.20 18.92 -2.34
C PHE A 346 -6.95 19.28 -1.05
N ILE A 347 -7.79 18.38 -0.53
CA ILE A 347 -8.53 18.61 0.72
C ILE A 347 -7.58 18.67 1.93
N SER A 348 -6.56 17.81 1.97
CA SER A 348 -5.56 17.79 3.03
C SER A 348 -4.82 19.12 3.16
N HIS A 349 -4.50 19.76 2.04
CA HIS A 349 -3.84 21.06 2.01
C HIS A 349 -4.61 22.11 2.83
N PHE A 350 -5.95 22.16 2.67
CA PHE A 350 -6.78 23.14 3.39
C PHE A 350 -6.94 22.82 4.88
N ILE A 351 -7.16 21.55 5.23
CA ILE A 351 -7.39 21.15 6.63
C ILE A 351 -6.10 21.31 7.44
N ALA A 352 -4.96 20.92 6.88
CA ALA A 352 -3.66 21.02 7.54
C ALA A 352 -2.98 22.39 7.37
N HIS A 353 -3.61 23.35 6.68
CA HIS A 353 -3.06 24.68 6.45
C HIS A 353 -2.75 25.39 7.78
N LYS A 354 -1.63 26.12 7.83
CA LYS A 354 -1.12 26.76 9.07
C LYS A 354 -1.26 28.29 9.09
N GLY A 355 -1.69 28.90 7.98
CA GLY A 355 -1.90 30.34 7.86
C GLY A 355 -3.06 30.90 8.69
N GLY A 356 -3.19 32.22 8.68
CA GLY A 356 -4.30 32.92 9.34
C GLY A 356 -5.65 32.48 8.79
N GLY A 357 -6.65 32.32 9.67
CA GLY A 357 -7.98 31.84 9.29
C GLY A 357 -8.13 30.31 9.21
N SER A 358 -7.03 29.55 9.30
CA SER A 358 -7.12 28.09 9.29
C SER A 358 -7.60 27.49 10.60
N VAL A 359 -8.14 26.27 10.51
CA VAL A 359 -8.54 25.49 11.69
C VAL A 359 -7.35 25.18 12.62
N THR A 360 -6.16 24.96 12.05
CA THR A 360 -4.91 24.80 12.81
C THR A 360 -4.58 26.05 13.63
N SER A 361 -4.70 27.24 13.03
CA SER A 361 -4.46 28.51 13.71
C SER A 361 -5.46 28.73 14.85
N TYR A 362 -6.75 28.41 14.61
CA TYR A 362 -7.80 28.49 15.62
C TYR A 362 -7.50 27.60 16.85
N PHE A 363 -7.20 26.31 16.63
CA PHE A 363 -6.91 25.41 17.74
C PHE A 363 -5.61 25.75 18.49
N LYS A 364 -4.59 26.25 17.80
CA LYS A 364 -3.36 26.71 18.44
C LYS A 364 -3.59 27.92 19.35
N LYS A 365 -4.41 28.89 18.92
CA LYS A 365 -4.79 30.04 19.77
C LYS A 365 -5.56 29.64 21.03
N LYS A 366 -6.35 28.56 20.95
CA LYS A 366 -7.05 27.96 22.09
C LYS A 366 -6.14 27.11 22.99
N GLY A 367 -4.88 26.84 22.60
CA GLY A 367 -4.00 25.95 23.35
C GLY A 367 -4.36 24.46 23.23
N TRP A 368 -5.19 24.07 22.27
CA TRP A 368 -5.74 22.70 22.17
C TRP A 368 -4.93 21.75 21.29
N LEU A 369 -4.19 22.27 20.32
CA LEU A 369 -3.53 21.47 19.28
C LEU A 369 -2.02 21.71 19.22
N ARG A 370 -1.25 20.61 19.20
CA ARG A 370 0.19 20.63 18.90
C ARG A 370 0.44 20.54 17.40
N ASN A 371 -0.17 19.54 16.75
CA ASN A 371 -0.01 19.29 15.32
C ASN A 371 -1.27 18.64 14.72
N ILE A 372 -1.48 18.83 13.42
CA ILE A 372 -2.51 18.15 12.62
C ILE A 372 -1.86 17.54 11.39
N GLN A 373 -2.29 16.35 11.03
CA GLN A 373 -1.89 15.65 9.81
C GLN A 373 -3.15 15.12 9.12
N CYS A 374 -3.17 15.22 7.80
CA CYS A 374 -4.22 14.66 6.95
C CYS A 374 -3.57 13.71 5.96
N VAL A 375 -4.13 12.51 5.83
CA VAL A 375 -3.63 11.49 4.91
C VAL A 375 -4.83 10.90 4.18
N GLY A 376 -4.80 10.98 2.84
CA GLY A 376 -5.63 10.18 1.97
C GLY A 376 -4.89 8.90 1.57
N GLY A 377 -5.64 7.81 1.42
CA GLY A 377 -5.11 6.51 1.04
C GLY A 377 -5.05 5.52 2.22
N GLY A 378 -4.20 4.51 2.09
CA GLY A 378 -3.96 3.52 3.14
C GLY A 378 -5.00 2.39 3.19
N GLY A 379 -5.81 2.24 2.15
CA GLY A 379 -6.60 1.05 1.87
C GLY A 379 -5.87 0.07 0.95
N ALA A 380 -6.62 -0.52 0.04
CA ALA A 380 -6.19 -1.50 -0.95
C ALA A 380 -7.11 -1.42 -2.17
N ALA A 381 -6.79 -2.17 -3.24
CA ALA A 381 -7.61 -2.18 -4.46
C ALA A 381 -9.13 -2.32 -4.16
N GLY A 382 -9.89 -1.26 -4.45
CA GLY A 382 -11.35 -1.21 -4.23
C GLY A 382 -11.85 -0.31 -3.08
N PHE A 383 -10.98 0.12 -2.14
CA PHE A 383 -11.38 1.02 -1.05
C PHE A 383 -10.19 1.81 -0.48
N ASP A 384 -10.48 2.94 0.14
CA ASP A 384 -9.47 3.80 0.77
C ASP A 384 -10.01 4.54 1.99
N PHE A 385 -9.17 5.37 2.60
CA PHE A 385 -9.55 6.22 3.72
C PHE A 385 -9.07 7.66 3.54
N PHE A 386 -9.75 8.57 4.23
CA PHE A 386 -9.23 9.88 4.57
C PHE A 386 -9.15 10.01 6.08
N LYS A 387 -7.96 10.26 6.62
CA LYS A 387 -7.72 10.33 8.06
C LYS A 387 -7.21 11.71 8.45
N ILE A 388 -7.87 12.32 9.42
CA ILE A 388 -7.43 13.55 10.08
C ILE A 388 -6.91 13.18 11.48
N THR A 389 -5.61 13.29 11.67
CA THR A 389 -4.92 12.97 12.92
C THR A 389 -4.55 14.27 13.63
N LEU A 390 -5.13 14.49 14.81
CA LEU A 390 -4.88 15.66 15.65
C LEU A 390 -4.09 15.25 16.90
N TYR A 391 -2.92 15.85 17.06
CA TYR A 391 -2.08 15.73 18.26
C TYR A 391 -2.49 16.82 19.25
N LEU A 392 -3.30 16.44 20.25
CA LEU A 392 -3.91 17.39 21.18
C LEU A 392 -2.99 17.70 22.37
N THR A 393 -3.20 18.83 23.02
CA THR A 393 -2.68 19.09 24.38
C THR A 393 -3.55 18.37 25.41
N GLY A 394 -3.18 18.43 26.70
CA GLY A 394 -4.03 17.88 27.77
C GLY A 394 -5.39 18.58 27.83
N GLU A 395 -5.40 19.91 27.68
CA GLU A 395 -6.62 20.72 27.60
C GLU A 395 -7.41 20.44 26.30
N GLY A 396 -6.72 20.32 25.16
CA GLY A 396 -7.40 19.97 23.91
C GLY A 396 -8.14 18.64 23.99
N LEU A 397 -7.62 17.69 24.76
CA LEU A 397 -8.29 16.41 24.97
C LEU A 397 -9.56 16.53 25.82
N THR A 398 -9.63 17.43 26.81
CA THR A 398 -10.86 17.65 27.58
C THR A 398 -11.96 18.31 26.74
N HIS A 399 -11.59 18.97 25.65
CA HIS A 399 -12.47 19.63 24.68
C HIS A 399 -12.59 18.88 23.34
N TYR A 400 -12.37 17.56 23.33
CA TYR A 400 -12.36 16.79 22.08
C TYR A 400 -13.67 16.93 21.28
N LYS A 401 -14.82 17.11 21.94
CA LYS A 401 -16.13 17.21 21.27
C LYS A 401 -16.20 18.50 20.48
N GLU A 402 -15.77 19.60 21.08
CA GLU A 402 -15.67 20.91 20.46
C GLU A 402 -14.63 20.91 19.33
N VAL A 403 -13.49 20.22 19.53
CA VAL A 403 -12.50 20.03 18.47
C VAL A 403 -13.13 19.33 17.26
N VAL A 404 -13.87 18.24 17.47
CA VAL A 404 -14.56 17.54 16.38
C VAL A 404 -15.60 18.44 15.71
N GLN A 405 -16.42 19.16 16.48
CA GLN A 405 -17.42 20.10 15.93
C GLN A 405 -16.78 21.17 15.05
N VAL A 406 -15.64 21.74 15.47
CA VAL A 406 -14.93 22.75 14.70
C VAL A 406 -14.33 22.17 13.42
N ILE A 407 -13.81 20.94 13.44
CA ILE A 407 -13.38 20.25 12.21
C ILE A 407 -14.54 20.10 11.24
N PHE A 408 -15.70 19.63 11.69
CA PHE A 408 -16.88 19.50 10.83
C PHE A 408 -17.39 20.84 10.31
N ALA A 409 -17.37 21.90 11.14
CA ALA A 409 -17.71 23.25 10.68
C ALA A 409 -16.73 23.76 9.61
N TYR A 410 -15.45 23.42 9.70
CA TYR A 410 -14.46 23.75 8.67
C TYR A 410 -14.70 22.94 7.38
N LEU A 411 -15.06 21.66 7.48
CA LEU A 411 -15.47 20.86 6.32
C LEU A 411 -16.72 21.43 5.66
N ASP A 412 -17.68 21.93 6.44
CA ASP A 412 -18.88 22.62 5.92
C ASP A 412 -18.53 23.91 5.19
N LEU A 413 -17.54 24.67 5.69
CA LEU A 413 -17.00 25.85 5.02
C LEU A 413 -16.33 25.50 3.68
N LEU A 414 -15.53 24.42 3.64
CA LEU A 414 -14.95 23.93 2.39
C LEU A 414 -16.03 23.48 1.41
N ARG A 415 -17.11 22.86 1.90
CA ARG A 415 -18.24 22.43 1.07
C ARG A 415 -19.09 23.59 0.54
N SER A 416 -19.20 24.69 1.28
CA SER A 416 -20.01 25.85 0.87
C SER A 416 -19.34 26.69 -0.22
N THR A 417 -18.05 26.44 -0.49
CA THR A 417 -17.27 27.14 -1.50
C THR A 417 -16.86 26.13 -2.59
N PRO A 418 -17.14 26.38 -3.88
CA PRO A 418 -16.65 25.51 -4.95
C PRO A 418 -15.12 25.34 -4.89
N PRO A 419 -14.56 24.17 -5.28
CA PRO A 419 -13.12 23.99 -5.36
C PRO A 419 -12.46 25.12 -6.16
N GLN A 420 -11.47 25.77 -5.55
CA GLN A 420 -10.84 26.95 -6.11
C GLN A 420 -9.72 26.53 -7.07
N GLU A 421 -9.91 26.76 -8.37
CA GLU A 421 -8.95 26.36 -9.41
C GLU A 421 -7.54 26.93 -9.17
N TRP A 422 -7.45 28.18 -8.69
CA TRP A 422 -6.16 28.81 -8.41
C TRP A 422 -5.35 28.01 -7.37
N SER A 423 -6.00 27.41 -6.36
CA SER A 423 -5.32 26.63 -5.33
C SER A 423 -4.89 25.26 -5.84
N PHE A 424 -5.67 24.66 -6.73
CA PHE A 424 -5.27 23.43 -7.41
C PHE A 424 -4.03 23.68 -8.28
N ARG A 425 -4.03 24.78 -9.05
CA ARG A 425 -2.88 25.19 -9.87
C ARG A 425 -1.64 25.47 -9.02
N GLU A 426 -1.78 26.13 -7.87
CA GLU A 426 -0.67 26.36 -6.93
C GLU A 426 -0.08 25.04 -6.43
N GLN A 427 -0.92 24.09 -5.99
CA GLN A 427 -0.48 22.78 -5.54
C GLN A 427 0.20 21.98 -6.66
N SER A 428 -0.38 22.01 -7.87
CA SER A 428 0.18 21.36 -9.06
C SER A 428 1.56 21.93 -9.42
N GLN A 429 1.73 23.27 -9.36
CA GLN A 429 3.04 23.91 -9.59
C GLN A 429 4.07 23.51 -8.53
N LEU A 430 3.68 23.43 -7.25
CA LEU A 430 4.58 22.96 -6.20
C LEU A 430 4.96 21.49 -6.42
N ALA A 431 4.01 20.65 -6.79
CA ALA A 431 4.25 19.24 -7.11
C ALA A 431 5.20 19.08 -8.32
N GLU A 432 5.02 19.88 -9.37
CA GLU A 432 5.90 19.92 -10.54
C GLU A 432 7.33 20.35 -10.17
N ILE A 433 7.48 21.38 -9.34
CA ILE A 433 8.78 21.82 -8.83
C ILE A 433 9.43 20.70 -8.01
N HIS A 434 8.68 20.05 -7.11
CA HIS A 434 9.19 18.94 -6.32
C HIS A 434 9.63 17.76 -7.19
N PHE A 435 8.89 17.43 -8.25
CA PHE A 435 9.25 16.40 -9.22
C PHE A 435 10.52 16.77 -9.99
N ARG A 436 10.57 18.00 -10.52
CA ARG A 436 11.67 18.52 -11.33
C ARG A 436 13.00 18.56 -10.58
N PHE A 437 12.96 18.83 -9.27
CA PHE A 437 14.14 18.92 -8.42
C PHE A 437 14.28 17.74 -7.44
N ARG A 438 13.59 16.63 -7.69
CA ARG A 438 13.61 15.45 -6.82
C ARG A 438 15.04 14.89 -6.68
N SER A 439 15.46 14.71 -5.43
CA SER A 439 16.73 14.04 -5.11
C SER A 439 16.66 12.54 -5.42
N GLN A 440 17.80 11.97 -5.79
CA GLN A 440 17.95 10.52 -5.93
C GLN A 440 17.79 9.83 -4.56
N SER A 441 16.99 8.76 -4.52
CA SER A 441 16.83 7.90 -3.35
C SER A 441 17.78 6.70 -3.42
N GLN A 442 17.89 5.96 -2.32
CA GLN A 442 18.67 4.72 -2.29
C GLN A 442 18.17 3.73 -3.37
N PRO A 443 19.06 2.99 -4.05
CA PRO A 443 18.68 2.14 -5.19
C PRO A 443 17.62 1.08 -4.88
N ASP A 444 17.69 0.42 -3.72
CA ASP A 444 16.72 -0.60 -3.30
C ASP A 444 15.32 -0.01 -3.06
N GLN A 445 15.24 1.11 -2.34
CA GLN A 445 13.99 1.83 -2.10
C GLN A 445 13.40 2.38 -3.39
N TYR A 446 14.26 2.84 -4.30
CA TYR A 446 13.84 3.33 -5.62
C TYR A 446 13.25 2.19 -6.45
N ALA A 447 13.93 1.05 -6.55
CA ALA A 447 13.43 -0.13 -7.24
C ALA A 447 12.10 -0.61 -6.62
N GLY A 448 12.01 -0.67 -5.29
CA GLY A 448 10.79 -1.06 -4.58
C GLY A 448 9.61 -0.13 -4.85
N SER A 449 9.84 1.18 -4.87
CA SER A 449 8.81 2.16 -5.24
C SER A 449 8.32 1.94 -6.67
N LEU A 450 9.23 1.72 -7.63
CA LEU A 450 8.86 1.57 -9.03
C LEU A 450 8.16 0.25 -9.34
N ALA A 451 8.56 -0.85 -8.68
CA ALA A 451 7.84 -2.11 -8.75
C ALA A 451 6.38 -1.89 -8.33
N ASN A 452 6.15 -1.25 -7.17
CA ASN A 452 4.78 -0.93 -6.75
C ASN A 452 4.06 0.06 -7.69
N SER A 453 4.73 1.06 -8.24
CA SER A 453 4.07 1.99 -9.18
C SER A 453 3.63 1.30 -10.47
N LEU A 454 4.37 0.28 -10.95
CA LEU A 454 3.99 -0.47 -12.16
C LEU A 454 2.66 -1.22 -12.01
N SER A 455 2.25 -1.58 -10.80
CA SER A 455 0.94 -2.21 -10.58
C SER A 455 -0.22 -1.22 -10.53
N LYS A 456 0.06 0.09 -10.42
CA LYS A 456 -0.96 1.13 -10.30
C LYS A 456 -1.62 1.47 -11.66
N PRO A 457 -2.90 1.89 -11.65
CA PRO A 457 -3.69 2.18 -12.84
C PRO A 457 -3.34 3.55 -13.45
N CYS A 458 -2.07 3.77 -13.78
CA CYS A 458 -1.56 5.00 -14.39
C CYS A 458 -0.96 4.74 -15.78
N PRO A 459 -0.99 5.73 -16.69
CA PRO A 459 -0.24 5.66 -17.95
C PRO A 459 1.25 5.44 -17.68
N ARG A 460 1.87 4.58 -18.49
CA ARG A 460 3.28 4.18 -18.28
C ARG A 460 4.25 5.34 -18.51
N GLU A 461 3.84 6.33 -19.29
CA GLU A 461 4.55 7.60 -19.47
C GLU A 461 4.69 8.38 -18.14
N MET A 462 3.71 8.25 -17.24
CA MET A 462 3.60 9.02 -15.98
C MET A 462 3.99 8.20 -14.74
N ILE A 463 4.69 7.08 -14.92
CA ILE A 463 4.99 6.11 -13.85
C ILE A 463 5.72 6.70 -12.63
N PHE A 464 6.43 7.82 -12.80
CA PHE A 464 7.14 8.51 -11.72
C PHE A 464 6.31 9.57 -10.98
N GLN A 465 5.11 9.88 -11.48
CA GLN A 465 4.22 10.94 -10.98
C GLN A 465 3.01 10.40 -10.21
N VAL A 466 2.83 9.07 -10.11
CA VAL A 466 1.67 8.42 -9.46
C VAL A 466 1.40 8.88 -8.01
N HIS A 467 2.40 9.46 -7.35
CA HIS A 467 2.34 9.89 -5.96
C HIS A 467 2.65 11.37 -5.76
N ILE A 468 2.64 12.16 -6.84
CA ILE A 468 3.06 13.57 -6.86
C ILE A 468 1.95 14.40 -7.50
#